data_AF-A0AAU6BLD3-F1
#
_entry.id   AF-A0AAU6BLD3-F1
#
_cell.length_a   1.000
_cell.length_b   1.000
_cell.length_c   1.000
_cell.angle_alpha   90.00
_cell.angle_beta   90.00
_cell.angle_gamma   90.00
#
_symmetry.space_group_name_H-M   'P 1'
#
loop_
_entity.id
_entity.type
_entity.pdbx_description
1 polymer ?
#
loop_
_entity_poly.entity_id
_entity_poly.type
_entity_poly.pdbx_seq_one_letter_code
_entity_poly.pdbx_strand_id
1 'polypeptide(L)'
;METPVFEEFDPASDCDCAGCVHRRRAPTHSPTGRTGGLPAAQRVLVVASAASAALAAGHAVPAAAAPHTPARPGVFAGETGDPGDEPATPQGGKTPLHGPSGTPAKPSGVLKAPTTTRAEIINRAKTWIAAQVPYSMNAYWSDGYRQDCSGFVSMAWGLPGNEWTGSLDQYGERISKDELQPGDILLFHNPVNPEKGSHVVIFGGWTDYTHTYYIALEETPSHARRQSTPYAYWSHSDNYVPYRYKGLTGGTDGVTPVTPATPVTPAGTVTAKTGYPGASYFGPGASNKYVTRLGTMLVARGAGAYYTSGPGPVWSDADRRATQAFQLAQGWTGADADGLPGPATWELLVTGKGRNIGGAAVGAAGPPAPASHGVPGYPGRAMFRPGATNKYVTQLGKQLVKKGFGRYYTTGPGPRWGEPDRRNVEAFQRAQGWRGGAADGYPGPETWRRLFS
;
A
#
# COMPACT_ATOMS: atom_id res chain seq x y z
N MET A 1 54.01 6.73 26.21
CA MET A 1 53.25 6.59 24.94
C MET A 1 52.72 5.18 24.94
N GLU A 2 51.51 5.00 25.47
CA GLU A 2 50.85 3.69 25.56
C GLU A 2 50.09 3.42 24.26
N THR A 3 50.28 2.22 23.71
CA THR A 3 49.57 1.72 22.53
C THR A 3 48.14 1.34 22.90
N PRO A 4 47.12 1.68 22.09
CA PRO A 4 45.76 1.26 22.38
C PRO A 4 45.61 -0.26 22.13
N VAL A 5 44.98 -0.94 23.09
CA VAL A 5 44.54 -2.33 22.97
C VAL A 5 43.26 -2.35 22.13
N PHE A 6 43.25 -3.12 21.05
CA PHE A 6 42.02 -3.41 20.31
C PHE A 6 41.36 -4.64 20.93
N GLU A 7 40.17 -4.45 21.47
CA GLU A 7 39.29 -5.54 21.90
C GLU A 7 38.43 -5.93 20.70
N GLU A 8 38.66 -7.13 20.16
CA GLU A 8 37.94 -7.65 19.01
C GLU A 8 36.59 -8.21 19.49
N PHE A 9 35.50 -7.51 19.17
CA PHE A 9 34.15 -7.99 19.47
C PHE A 9 33.75 -9.07 18.46
N ASP A 10 33.56 -10.30 18.93
CA ASP A 10 32.89 -11.33 18.15
C ASP A 10 31.40 -10.97 17.98
N PRO A 11 30.83 -11.04 16.76
CA PRO A 11 29.43 -10.71 16.55
C PRO A 11 28.52 -11.74 17.24
N ALA A 12 27.45 -11.25 17.87
CA ALA A 12 26.41 -12.10 18.46
C ALA A 12 25.90 -13.14 17.44
N SER A 13 25.70 -14.38 17.91
CA SER A 13 25.51 -15.60 17.12
C SER A 13 24.29 -15.63 16.18
N ASP A 14 23.47 -14.58 16.17
CA ASP A 14 22.09 -14.64 15.68
C ASP A 14 21.88 -13.79 14.41
N CYS A 15 22.96 -13.38 13.74
CA CYS A 15 22.88 -12.59 12.52
C CYS A 15 22.66 -13.46 11.27
N ASP A 16 21.51 -13.31 10.60
CA ASP A 16 21.11 -14.06 9.39
C ASP A 16 21.56 -13.44 8.05
N CYS A 17 22.55 -12.54 8.07
CA CYS A 17 23.06 -11.99 6.82
C CYS A 17 23.84 -13.05 6.01
N ALA A 18 23.85 -12.88 4.68
CA ALA A 18 24.45 -13.84 3.75
C ALA A 18 25.94 -14.15 4.05
N GLY A 19 26.68 -13.17 4.58
CA GLY A 19 28.09 -13.35 4.98
C GLY A 19 28.27 -14.29 6.19
N CYS A 20 27.41 -14.17 7.20
CA CYS A 20 27.47 -15.02 8.40
C CYS A 20 27.00 -16.46 8.12
N VAL A 21 26.00 -16.63 7.25
CA VAL A 21 25.56 -17.96 6.78
C VAL A 21 26.65 -18.67 5.99
N HIS A 22 27.43 -17.93 5.19
CA HIS A 22 28.52 -18.52 4.41
C HIS A 22 29.69 -18.98 5.30
N ARG A 23 30.01 -18.23 6.37
CA ARG A 23 31.03 -18.61 7.37
C ARG A 23 30.61 -19.82 8.21
N ARG A 24 29.30 -19.99 8.49
CA ARG A 24 28.74 -21.17 9.18
C ARG A 24 28.79 -22.46 8.35
N ARG A 25 28.88 -22.36 7.01
CA ARG A 25 28.88 -23.52 6.10
C ARG A 25 30.29 -23.99 5.70
N ALA A 26 31.34 -23.29 6.14
CA ALA A 26 32.72 -23.72 5.91
C ALA A 26 33.16 -24.69 7.04
N PRO A 27 33.65 -25.91 6.73
CA PRO A 27 34.12 -26.82 7.75
C PRO A 27 35.43 -26.31 8.37
N THR A 28 35.44 -26.12 9.69
CA THR A 28 36.65 -25.91 10.49
C THR A 28 37.42 -27.23 10.58
N HIS A 29 38.56 -27.35 9.90
CA HIS A 29 39.51 -28.43 10.16
C HIS A 29 40.44 -28.04 11.31
N SER A 30 40.41 -28.85 12.38
CA SER A 30 41.35 -28.79 13.50
C SER A 30 42.77 -29.14 13.07
N PRO A 31 43.82 -28.59 13.70
CA PRO A 31 45.20 -28.92 13.42
C PRO A 31 45.72 -29.98 14.40
N THR A 32 46.50 -30.95 13.93
CA THR A 32 47.67 -31.49 14.64
C THR A 32 48.45 -32.42 13.69
N GLY A 33 49.78 -32.33 13.69
CA GLY A 33 50.64 -33.35 13.06
C GLY A 33 51.88 -32.80 12.37
N ARG A 34 53.03 -33.04 12.98
CA ARG A 34 54.37 -32.54 12.64
C ARG A 34 55.12 -33.52 11.70
N THR A 35 56.10 -32.95 10.96
CA THR A 35 57.37 -33.53 10.42
C THR A 35 57.36 -34.53 9.26
N GLY A 36 58.07 -34.16 8.18
CA GLY A 36 59.09 -35.02 7.54
C GLY A 36 58.93 -35.38 6.05
N GLY A 37 59.90 -34.97 5.21
CA GLY A 37 60.35 -35.74 4.03
C GLY A 37 59.93 -35.25 2.63
N LEU A 38 60.91 -34.77 1.85
CA LEU A 38 60.95 -34.80 0.37
C LEU A 38 61.45 -36.20 -0.11
N PRO A 39 61.58 -36.57 -1.42
CA PRO A 39 61.21 -35.92 -2.70
C PRO A 39 60.55 -36.86 -3.78
N ALA A 40 60.28 -36.27 -4.96
CA ALA A 40 60.34 -36.83 -6.33
C ALA A 40 59.36 -37.94 -6.80
N ALA A 41 58.62 -37.69 -7.90
CA ALA A 41 59.00 -38.08 -9.26
C ALA A 41 57.83 -38.03 -10.27
N GLN A 42 58.10 -37.36 -11.41
CA GLN A 42 57.83 -37.79 -12.79
C GLN A 42 56.39 -37.95 -13.32
N ARG A 43 56.11 -37.16 -14.38
CA ARG A 43 55.78 -37.57 -15.79
C ARG A 43 54.25 -37.51 -16.04
N VAL A 44 53.68 -37.03 -17.15
CA VAL A 44 54.09 -36.87 -18.56
C VAL A 44 53.36 -35.65 -19.18
N LEU A 45 54.06 -35.01 -20.11
CA LEU A 45 53.67 -33.97 -21.08
C LEU A 45 52.92 -34.58 -22.28
N VAL A 46 51.83 -33.97 -22.78
CA VAL A 46 51.59 -33.91 -24.24
C VAL A 46 51.11 -32.52 -24.64
N VAL A 47 51.86 -31.98 -25.60
CA VAL A 47 51.77 -30.71 -26.31
C VAL A 47 50.85 -30.83 -27.52
N ALA A 48 50.12 -29.76 -27.86
CA ALA A 48 49.89 -29.38 -29.25
C ALA A 48 49.72 -27.85 -29.36
N SER A 49 50.84 -27.20 -29.66
CA SER A 49 51.00 -25.94 -30.42
C SER A 49 50.35 -26.07 -31.83
N ALA A 50 49.97 -25.04 -32.59
CA ALA A 50 50.68 -23.80 -32.94
C ALA A 50 49.66 -22.83 -33.63
N ALA A 51 49.64 -21.52 -33.32
CA ALA A 51 50.41 -20.40 -33.90
C ALA A 51 49.75 -19.78 -35.16
N SER A 52 49.25 -18.52 -35.11
CA SER A 52 49.94 -17.23 -35.38
C SER A 52 50.01 -16.94 -36.90
N ALA A 53 49.92 -15.73 -37.48
CA ALA A 53 49.96 -14.30 -37.13
C ALA A 53 49.27 -13.55 -38.31
N ALA A 54 49.16 -12.23 -38.49
CA ALA A 54 49.93 -11.07 -38.04
C ALA A 54 49.14 -9.75 -38.30
N LEU A 55 49.71 -8.67 -37.78
CA LEU A 55 49.21 -7.30 -37.64
C LEU A 55 49.08 -6.49 -38.94
N ALA A 56 48.24 -5.44 -38.88
CA ALA A 56 48.53 -4.15 -39.52
C ALA A 56 48.01 -2.99 -38.66
N ALA A 57 48.83 -1.94 -38.55
CA ALA A 57 48.73 -0.81 -37.63
C ALA A 57 47.76 0.28 -38.11
N GLY A 58 47.26 1.09 -37.15
CA GLY A 58 46.56 2.34 -37.47
C GLY A 58 46.09 3.14 -36.26
N HIS A 59 46.95 4.05 -35.80
CA HIS A 59 46.70 5.35 -35.13
C HIS A 59 45.78 5.42 -33.89
N ALA A 60 46.43 5.77 -32.77
CA ALA A 60 45.84 6.12 -31.48
C ALA A 60 45.20 7.52 -31.46
N VAL A 61 44.07 7.64 -30.76
CA VAL A 61 43.49 8.88 -30.24
C VAL A 61 43.17 8.63 -28.76
N PRO A 62 43.50 9.51 -27.80
CA PRO A 62 43.39 9.17 -26.39
C PRO A 62 41.95 9.27 -25.89
N ALA A 63 41.46 8.20 -25.26
CA ALA A 63 40.25 8.20 -24.46
C ALA A 63 40.55 8.80 -23.08
N ALA A 64 39.82 9.85 -22.70
CA ALA A 64 39.86 10.39 -21.35
C ALA A 64 39.16 9.42 -20.39
N ALA A 65 39.89 8.96 -19.37
CA ALA A 65 39.38 8.14 -18.29
C ALA A 65 38.53 9.00 -17.31
N ALA A 66 37.27 8.62 -17.12
CA ALA A 66 36.46 9.05 -15.98
C ALA A 66 36.53 7.95 -14.90
N PRO A 67 36.53 8.28 -13.59
CA PRO A 67 36.75 7.31 -12.53
C PRO A 67 35.54 6.38 -12.36
N HIS A 68 35.79 5.08 -12.41
CA HIS A 68 34.84 4.06 -11.99
C HIS A 68 34.78 3.99 -10.47
N THR A 69 33.62 4.29 -9.89
CA THR A 69 33.22 3.84 -8.55
C THR A 69 32.17 2.73 -8.68
N PRO A 70 32.21 1.69 -7.83
CA PRO A 70 31.47 0.45 -8.05
C PRO A 70 29.97 0.56 -7.78
N ALA A 71 29.21 -0.18 -8.58
CA ALA A 71 27.75 -0.28 -8.59
C ALA A 71 27.17 -0.81 -7.27
N ARG A 72 26.07 -0.18 -6.83
CA ARG A 72 25.08 -0.77 -5.90
C ARG A 72 23.83 -1.18 -6.70
N PRO A 73 23.09 -2.24 -6.31
CA PRO A 73 22.03 -2.83 -7.13
C PRO A 73 20.86 -1.87 -7.35
N GLY A 74 20.50 -1.68 -8.63
CA GLY A 74 19.53 -0.71 -9.09
C GLY A 74 18.09 -1.10 -8.78
N VAL A 75 17.37 -0.11 -8.24
CA VAL A 75 15.94 0.10 -8.40
C VAL A 75 15.67 0.25 -9.90
N PHE A 76 14.69 -0.48 -10.44
CA PHE A 76 14.25 -0.29 -11.83
C PHE A 76 13.77 1.16 -11.99
N ALA A 77 14.51 1.93 -12.77
CA ALA A 77 14.12 3.28 -13.18
C ALA A 77 12.88 3.14 -14.07
N GLY A 78 11.73 3.51 -13.51
CA GLY A 78 10.57 3.88 -14.32
C GLY A 78 10.91 5.14 -15.11
N GLU A 79 10.51 5.14 -16.37
CA GLU A 79 10.44 6.35 -17.18
C GLU A 79 9.78 7.46 -16.37
N THR A 80 10.48 8.58 -16.27
CA THR A 80 9.93 9.85 -15.83
C THR A 80 8.89 10.29 -16.85
N GLY A 81 7.65 9.85 -16.68
CA GLY A 81 6.50 10.44 -17.34
C GLY A 81 6.24 11.83 -16.76
N ASP A 82 6.26 12.83 -17.63
CA ASP A 82 5.81 14.20 -17.39
C ASP A 82 4.38 14.20 -16.78
N PRO A 83 4.03 15.04 -15.78
CA PRO A 83 2.70 15.05 -15.16
C PRO A 83 1.54 15.52 -16.07
N GLY A 84 1.77 15.64 -17.39
CA GLY A 84 0.87 16.27 -18.35
C GLY A 84 0.35 15.39 -19.49
N ASP A 85 0.94 14.22 -19.76
CA ASP A 85 0.52 13.35 -20.87
C ASP A 85 -0.09 12.05 -20.34
N GLU A 86 -1.37 12.12 -19.96
CA GLU A 86 -2.17 10.91 -19.86
C GLU A 86 -2.32 10.31 -21.27
N PRO A 87 -2.00 9.02 -21.48
CA PRO A 87 -2.23 8.38 -22.76
C PRO A 87 -3.72 8.42 -23.07
N ALA A 88 -4.08 8.89 -24.27
CA ALA A 88 -5.46 8.85 -24.72
C ALA A 88 -6.00 7.41 -24.63
N THR A 89 -7.17 7.23 -24.03
CA THR A 89 -7.83 5.93 -23.85
C THR A 89 -9.09 5.85 -24.70
N PRO A 90 -8.99 5.88 -26.05
CA PRO A 90 -10.14 5.87 -26.91
C PRO A 90 -10.87 4.52 -26.83
N GLN A 91 -12.19 4.52 -26.68
CA GLN A 91 -12.98 3.30 -26.51
C GLN A 91 -13.94 3.02 -27.67
N GLY A 92 -14.22 1.74 -27.92
CA GLY A 92 -15.26 1.30 -28.84
C GLY A 92 -16.68 1.36 -28.25
N GLY A 93 -17.69 1.30 -29.12
CA GLY A 93 -19.10 1.25 -28.75
C GLY A 93 -19.56 -0.10 -28.17
N LYS A 94 -20.83 -0.18 -27.75
CA LYS A 94 -21.45 -1.42 -27.26
C LYS A 94 -21.54 -2.48 -28.36
N THR A 95 -20.97 -3.66 -28.13
CA THR A 95 -21.05 -4.81 -29.06
C THR A 95 -21.26 -6.13 -28.32
N PRO A 96 -21.75 -7.20 -28.97
CA PRO A 96 -21.71 -8.56 -28.40
C PRO A 96 -20.28 -9.04 -28.12
N LEU A 97 -20.12 -10.15 -27.38
CA LEU A 97 -18.85 -10.87 -27.30
C LEU A 97 -18.48 -11.51 -28.64
N HIS A 98 -17.19 -11.54 -28.96
CA HIS A 98 -16.68 -12.06 -30.23
C HIS A 98 -15.95 -13.39 -30.05
N GLY A 99 -16.49 -14.51 -30.53
CA GLY A 99 -15.82 -15.81 -30.49
C GLY A 99 -15.09 -16.15 -31.80
N PRO A 100 -14.27 -17.22 -31.84
CA PRO A 100 -13.74 -17.80 -33.08
C PRO A 100 -14.84 -18.38 -34.00
N SER A 101 -16.10 -18.39 -33.54
CA SER A 101 -17.29 -18.67 -34.34
C SER A 101 -18.31 -17.55 -34.06
N GLY A 102 -18.37 -16.57 -34.95
CA GLY A 102 -19.19 -15.36 -34.82
C GLY A 102 -20.69 -15.64 -34.85
N THR A 103 -21.26 -15.99 -33.70
CA THR A 103 -22.70 -15.85 -33.48
C THR A 103 -22.91 -14.81 -32.37
N PRO A 104 -23.47 -13.63 -32.71
CA PRO A 104 -23.87 -12.65 -31.72
C PRO A 104 -24.78 -13.27 -30.67
N ALA A 105 -24.42 -13.17 -29.38
CA ALA A 105 -25.36 -13.47 -28.31
C ALA A 105 -26.56 -12.52 -28.45
N LYS A 106 -27.76 -13.08 -28.63
CA LYS A 106 -29.01 -12.34 -28.78
C LYS A 106 -29.24 -11.51 -27.51
N PRO A 107 -29.50 -10.19 -27.58
CA PRO A 107 -29.71 -9.39 -26.39
C PRO A 107 -30.96 -9.88 -25.66
N SER A 108 -30.77 -10.53 -24.50
CA SER A 108 -31.90 -10.82 -23.62
C SER A 108 -32.39 -9.50 -23.06
N GLY A 109 -33.64 -9.16 -23.37
CA GLY A 109 -34.31 -7.88 -23.06
C GLY A 109 -34.53 -7.57 -21.57
N VAL A 110 -33.75 -8.20 -20.69
CA VAL A 110 -33.64 -7.83 -19.28
C VAL A 110 -32.14 -7.88 -18.97
N LEU A 111 -31.56 -6.72 -18.64
CA LEU A 111 -30.16 -6.57 -18.23
C LEU A 111 -29.93 -7.29 -16.88
N LYS A 112 -29.97 -8.62 -16.87
CA LYS A 112 -29.62 -9.40 -15.70
C LYS A 112 -28.09 -9.48 -15.66
N ALA A 113 -27.49 -8.62 -14.84
CA ALA A 113 -26.07 -8.65 -14.54
C ALA A 113 -25.68 -10.08 -14.11
N PRO A 114 -24.77 -10.75 -14.85
CA PRO A 114 -24.27 -12.07 -14.46
C PRO A 114 -23.77 -12.07 -13.02
N THR A 115 -24.05 -13.14 -12.31
CA THR A 115 -23.61 -13.30 -10.93
C THR A 115 -22.10 -13.54 -10.88
N THR A 116 -21.37 -12.80 -10.05
CA THR A 116 -19.93 -12.99 -9.83
C THR A 116 -19.54 -12.61 -8.39
N THR A 117 -18.25 -12.75 -8.05
CA THR A 117 -17.66 -12.34 -6.76
C THR A 117 -16.54 -11.32 -6.97
N ARG A 118 -16.19 -10.56 -5.92
CA ARG A 118 -15.05 -9.63 -5.97
C ARG A 118 -13.73 -10.32 -6.34
N ALA A 119 -13.50 -11.50 -5.77
CA ALA A 119 -12.29 -12.27 -6.03
C ALA A 119 -12.22 -12.68 -7.50
N GLU A 120 -13.34 -13.10 -8.09
CA GLU A 120 -13.42 -13.44 -9.51
C GLU A 120 -13.16 -12.21 -10.40
N ILE A 121 -13.78 -11.06 -10.12
CA ILE A 121 -13.53 -9.81 -10.85
C ILE A 121 -12.04 -9.47 -10.87
N ILE A 122 -11.39 -9.48 -9.69
CA ILE A 122 -9.97 -9.16 -9.57
C ILE A 122 -9.09 -10.22 -10.24
N ASN A 123 -9.43 -11.50 -10.15
CA ASN A 123 -8.68 -12.57 -10.79
C ASN A 123 -8.76 -12.46 -12.32
N ARG A 124 -9.94 -12.15 -12.87
CA ARG A 124 -10.14 -11.89 -14.30
C ARG A 124 -9.33 -10.67 -14.77
N ALA A 125 -9.35 -9.56 -14.03
CA ALA A 125 -8.51 -8.40 -14.33
C ALA A 125 -7.00 -8.76 -14.33
N LYS A 126 -6.57 -9.59 -13.37
CA LYS A 126 -5.17 -10.03 -13.28
C LYS A 126 -4.73 -10.91 -14.46
N THR A 127 -5.62 -11.67 -15.11
CA THR A 127 -5.22 -12.50 -16.26
C THR A 127 -4.82 -11.64 -17.45
N TRP A 128 -5.58 -10.59 -17.76
CA TRP A 128 -5.24 -9.64 -18.82
C TRP A 128 -3.95 -8.87 -18.52
N ILE A 129 -3.79 -8.40 -17.28
CA ILE A 129 -2.57 -7.70 -16.85
C ILE A 129 -1.34 -8.61 -16.97
N ALA A 130 -1.46 -9.87 -16.55
CA ALA A 130 -0.35 -10.83 -16.65
C ALA A 130 -0.01 -11.17 -18.10
N ALA A 131 -1.00 -11.18 -18.99
CA ALA A 131 -0.81 -11.40 -20.43
C ALA A 131 -0.34 -10.14 -21.18
N GLN A 132 -0.35 -8.97 -20.53
CA GLN A 132 -0.13 -7.67 -21.18
C GLN A 132 -0.97 -7.52 -22.45
N VAL A 133 -2.28 -7.79 -22.35
CA VAL A 133 -3.21 -7.67 -23.47
C VAL A 133 -3.06 -6.28 -24.10
N PRO A 134 -2.81 -6.17 -25.42
CA PRO A 134 -2.51 -4.89 -26.05
C PRO A 134 -3.77 -4.04 -26.21
N TYR A 135 -3.61 -2.72 -26.16
CA TYR A 135 -4.73 -1.81 -26.33
C TYR A 135 -5.24 -1.76 -27.78
N SER A 136 -6.53 -1.98 -27.99
CA SER A 136 -7.20 -1.84 -29.29
C SER A 136 -8.71 -1.70 -29.17
N MET A 137 -9.27 -0.67 -29.80
CA MET A 137 -10.72 -0.50 -29.95
C MET A 137 -11.36 -1.50 -30.94
N ASN A 138 -10.54 -2.10 -31.82
CA ASN A 138 -11.03 -2.89 -32.95
C ASN A 138 -10.70 -4.38 -32.83
N ALA A 139 -9.88 -4.76 -31.85
CA ALA A 139 -9.51 -6.15 -31.61
C ALA A 139 -10.24 -6.71 -30.39
N TYR A 140 -10.41 -8.03 -30.41
CA TYR A 140 -11.02 -8.80 -29.34
C TYR A 140 -10.00 -9.80 -28.83
N TRP A 141 -9.89 -9.94 -27.52
CA TRP A 141 -9.03 -10.96 -26.92
C TRP A 141 -9.65 -12.35 -27.09
N SER A 142 -8.92 -13.42 -26.77
CA SER A 142 -9.37 -14.80 -26.98
C SER A 142 -10.64 -15.18 -26.21
N ASP A 143 -11.00 -14.41 -25.19
CA ASP A 143 -12.24 -14.54 -24.40
C ASP A 143 -13.41 -13.70 -24.97
N GLY A 144 -13.19 -13.02 -26.09
CA GLY A 144 -14.19 -12.30 -26.87
C GLY A 144 -14.50 -10.88 -26.40
N TYR A 145 -13.76 -10.35 -25.43
CA TYR A 145 -13.89 -8.96 -25.00
C TYR A 145 -12.97 -8.03 -25.79
N ARG A 146 -13.43 -6.79 -26.00
CA ARG A 146 -12.73 -5.72 -26.70
C ARG A 146 -11.54 -5.24 -25.86
N GLN A 147 -10.41 -4.99 -26.49
CA GLN A 147 -9.14 -4.72 -25.79
C GLN A 147 -8.97 -3.24 -25.43
N ASP A 148 -9.98 -2.61 -24.82
CA ASP A 148 -9.92 -1.21 -24.37
C ASP A 148 -10.42 -1.05 -22.93
N CYS A 149 -10.48 0.19 -22.43
CA CYS A 149 -10.79 0.46 -21.02
C CYS A 149 -12.14 -0.13 -20.56
N SER A 150 -13.21 0.05 -21.35
CA SER A 150 -14.54 -0.46 -21.00
C SER A 150 -14.75 -1.92 -21.39
N GLY A 151 -14.02 -2.44 -22.38
CA GLY A 151 -13.94 -3.87 -22.67
C GLY A 151 -13.23 -4.65 -21.56
N PHE A 152 -12.18 -4.08 -20.95
CA PHE A 152 -11.51 -4.64 -19.77
C PHE A 152 -12.43 -4.74 -18.56
N VAL A 153 -13.25 -3.72 -18.29
CA VAL A 153 -14.26 -3.76 -17.22
C VAL A 153 -15.36 -4.76 -17.53
N SER A 154 -15.85 -4.78 -18.78
CA SER A 154 -16.84 -5.76 -19.24
C SER A 154 -16.34 -7.18 -19.03
N MET A 155 -15.06 -7.42 -19.37
CA MET A 155 -14.36 -8.66 -19.13
C MET A 155 -14.29 -8.96 -17.65
N ALA A 156 -13.80 -8.06 -16.81
CA ALA A 156 -13.63 -8.33 -15.39
C ALA A 156 -14.96 -8.61 -14.68
N TRP A 157 -16.05 -7.92 -15.03
CA TRP A 157 -17.40 -8.18 -14.50
C TRP A 157 -18.10 -9.40 -15.13
N GLY A 158 -17.53 -9.99 -16.18
CA GLY A 158 -18.10 -11.15 -16.86
C GLY A 158 -19.39 -10.83 -17.60
N LEU A 159 -19.49 -9.62 -18.17
CA LEU A 159 -20.70 -9.17 -18.86
C LEU A 159 -20.96 -9.99 -20.14
N PRO A 160 -22.22 -10.18 -20.55
CA PRO A 160 -22.56 -10.96 -21.75
C PRO A 160 -22.19 -10.25 -23.07
N GLY A 161 -21.57 -9.08 -22.99
CA GLY A 161 -21.20 -8.25 -24.13
C GLY A 161 -20.10 -7.26 -23.74
N ASN A 162 -19.61 -6.54 -24.75
CA ASN A 162 -18.68 -5.46 -24.63
C ASN A 162 -19.44 -4.16 -24.44
N GLU A 163 -19.52 -3.68 -23.20
CA GLU A 163 -20.11 -2.39 -22.89
C GLU A 163 -19.12 -1.25 -23.18
N TRP A 164 -19.60 -0.03 -23.03
CA TRP A 164 -18.83 1.20 -23.17
C TRP A 164 -19.13 2.09 -21.96
N THR A 165 -18.35 3.15 -21.72
CA THR A 165 -18.52 4.00 -20.53
C THR A 165 -19.93 4.59 -20.38
N GLY A 166 -20.64 4.81 -21.50
CA GLY A 166 -22.01 5.33 -21.50
C GLY A 166 -23.10 4.30 -21.13
N SER A 167 -22.77 3.04 -20.88
CA SER A 167 -23.72 1.99 -20.47
C SER A 167 -23.30 1.17 -19.25
N LEU A 168 -22.05 1.30 -18.79
CA LEU A 168 -21.54 0.56 -17.63
C LEU A 168 -22.28 0.92 -16.32
N ASP A 169 -22.81 2.14 -16.21
CA ASP A 169 -23.64 2.59 -15.11
C ASP A 169 -24.93 1.76 -14.94
N GLN A 170 -25.45 1.17 -16.02
CA GLN A 170 -26.63 0.29 -15.95
C GLN A 170 -26.34 -1.00 -15.17
N TYR A 171 -25.10 -1.48 -15.21
CA TYR A 171 -24.62 -2.68 -14.51
C TYR A 171 -24.09 -2.38 -13.10
N GLY A 172 -23.87 -1.11 -12.78
CA GLY A 172 -23.38 -0.64 -11.49
C GLY A 172 -24.44 0.05 -10.63
N GLU A 173 -24.29 -0.02 -9.32
CA GLU A 173 -24.90 0.91 -8.36
C GLU A 173 -23.88 1.97 -7.96
N ARG A 174 -24.28 3.24 -7.93
CA ARG A 174 -23.39 4.32 -7.52
C ARG A 174 -23.07 4.20 -6.04
N ILE A 175 -21.81 4.35 -5.67
CA ILE A 175 -21.33 4.31 -4.28
C ILE A 175 -20.51 5.56 -3.94
N SER A 176 -20.27 5.78 -2.65
CA SER A 176 -19.34 6.81 -2.19
C SER A 176 -17.88 6.31 -2.22
N LYS A 177 -16.93 7.26 -2.13
CA LYS A 177 -15.49 6.95 -2.02
C LYS A 177 -15.19 5.99 -0.86
N ASP A 178 -15.84 6.21 0.28
CA ASP A 178 -15.57 5.45 1.51
C ASP A 178 -16.09 4.01 1.43
N GLU A 179 -16.99 3.73 0.49
CA GLU A 179 -17.53 2.39 0.27
C GLU A 179 -16.69 1.57 -0.70
N LEU A 180 -15.71 2.17 -1.40
CA LEU A 180 -14.90 1.49 -2.42
C LEU A 180 -14.24 0.22 -1.89
N GLN A 181 -14.42 -0.86 -2.63
CA GLN A 181 -13.83 -2.15 -2.37
C GLN A 181 -13.25 -2.75 -3.66
N PRO A 182 -12.25 -3.65 -3.59
CA PRO A 182 -11.66 -4.27 -4.76
C PRO A 182 -12.72 -4.88 -5.71
N GLY A 183 -12.68 -4.48 -6.99
CA GLY A 183 -13.61 -4.90 -8.02
C GLY A 183 -14.75 -3.90 -8.30
N ASP A 184 -14.90 -2.87 -7.47
CA ASP A 184 -15.69 -1.68 -7.83
C ASP A 184 -14.95 -0.88 -8.92
N ILE A 185 -15.64 -0.02 -9.66
CA ILE A 185 -15.04 0.80 -10.74
C ILE A 185 -15.10 2.28 -10.42
N LEU A 186 -14.20 3.05 -11.04
CA LEU A 186 -14.29 4.50 -11.16
C LEU A 186 -14.61 4.80 -12.62
N LEU A 187 -15.80 5.33 -12.86
CA LEU A 187 -16.36 5.55 -14.19
C LEU A 187 -16.42 7.05 -14.51
N PHE A 188 -15.80 7.45 -15.62
CA PHE A 188 -15.95 8.77 -16.20
C PHE A 188 -16.47 8.65 -17.64
N HIS A 189 -17.64 9.22 -17.89
CA HIS A 189 -18.23 9.32 -19.22
C HIS A 189 -18.42 10.80 -19.59
N ASN A 190 -17.81 11.20 -20.71
CA ASN A 190 -17.93 12.53 -21.30
C ASN A 190 -18.87 12.50 -22.50
N PRO A 191 -20.11 13.04 -22.40
CA PRO A 191 -21.07 13.00 -23.50
C PRO A 191 -20.65 13.83 -24.71
N VAL A 192 -19.73 14.79 -24.55
CA VAL A 192 -19.25 15.66 -25.65
C VAL A 192 -18.15 14.96 -26.46
N ASN A 193 -17.37 14.09 -25.84
CA ASN A 193 -16.33 13.31 -26.50
C ASN A 193 -16.29 11.89 -25.90
N PRO A 194 -17.31 11.06 -26.20
CA PRO A 194 -17.49 9.81 -25.48
C PRO A 194 -16.48 8.74 -25.90
N GLU A 195 -15.95 8.82 -27.12
CA GLU A 195 -14.93 7.88 -27.62
C GLU A 195 -13.58 8.15 -26.95
N LYS A 196 -13.07 9.39 -27.02
CA LYS A 196 -11.68 9.74 -26.63
C LYS A 196 -11.55 10.46 -25.30
N GLY A 197 -12.64 10.97 -24.75
CA GLY A 197 -12.65 11.81 -23.54
C GLY A 197 -13.30 11.11 -22.35
N SER A 198 -13.38 9.79 -22.35
CA SER A 198 -14.04 8.99 -21.32
C SER A 198 -13.13 7.83 -20.96
N HIS A 199 -13.16 7.40 -19.70
CA HIS A 199 -12.29 6.33 -19.23
C HIS A 199 -12.91 5.65 -18.02
N VAL A 200 -12.50 4.40 -17.80
CA VAL A 200 -12.96 3.60 -16.66
C VAL A 200 -11.85 2.69 -16.18
N VAL A 201 -11.76 2.55 -14.87
CA VAL A 201 -10.74 1.73 -14.21
C VAL A 201 -11.38 0.90 -13.11
N ILE A 202 -10.79 -0.26 -12.81
CA ILE A 202 -11.20 -1.10 -11.68
C ILE A 202 -10.37 -0.70 -10.46
N PHE A 203 -11.05 -0.44 -9.36
CA PHE A 203 -10.42 -0.20 -8.07
C PHE A 203 -9.88 -1.53 -7.53
N GLY A 204 -8.55 -1.64 -7.38
CA GLY A 204 -7.85 -2.80 -6.84
C GLY A 204 -7.62 -2.75 -5.32
N GLY A 205 -7.78 -1.59 -4.70
CA GLY A 205 -7.54 -1.37 -3.27
C GLY A 205 -6.76 -0.08 -3.01
N TRP A 206 -6.98 0.54 -1.84
CA TRP A 206 -6.19 1.67 -1.37
C TRP A 206 -4.74 1.25 -1.14
N THR A 207 -3.78 2.11 -1.49
CA THR A 207 -2.35 1.84 -1.22
C THR A 207 -2.02 1.97 0.25
N ASP A 208 -2.77 2.80 0.97
CA ASP A 208 -2.65 3.03 2.41
C ASP A 208 -3.97 3.56 3.00
N TYR A 209 -3.97 3.83 4.30
CA TYR A 209 -5.12 4.33 5.05
C TYR A 209 -5.50 5.79 4.72
N THR A 210 -4.69 6.53 3.98
CA THR A 210 -4.96 7.94 3.65
C THR A 210 -6.02 8.07 2.54
N HIS A 211 -6.28 6.98 1.81
CA HIS A 211 -7.20 6.94 0.67
C HIS A 211 -6.90 8.05 -0.36
N THR A 212 -5.63 8.37 -0.55
CA THR A 212 -5.16 9.36 -1.54
C THR A 212 -4.74 8.70 -2.85
N TYR A 213 -4.22 7.47 -2.77
CA TYR A 213 -3.85 6.65 -3.91
C TYR A 213 -4.46 5.26 -3.80
N TYR A 214 -4.80 4.68 -4.94
CA TYR A 214 -5.28 3.30 -5.04
C TYR A 214 -4.55 2.57 -6.17
N ILE A 215 -4.61 1.25 -6.16
CA ILE A 215 -4.15 0.43 -7.27
C ILE A 215 -5.26 0.40 -8.32
N ALA A 216 -5.09 1.11 -9.42
CA ALA A 216 -5.95 0.99 -10.60
C ALA A 216 -5.56 -0.26 -11.39
N LEU A 217 -6.55 -1.07 -11.76
CA LEU A 217 -6.41 -2.12 -12.77
C LEU A 217 -7.15 -1.62 -14.02
N GLU A 218 -6.45 -1.53 -15.13
CA GLU A 218 -6.98 -0.86 -16.33
C GLU A 218 -6.35 -1.39 -17.62
N GLU A 219 -7.04 -1.14 -18.72
CA GLU A 219 -6.54 -1.28 -20.08
C GLU A 219 -6.39 0.12 -20.67
N THR A 220 -5.15 0.49 -21.01
CA THR A 220 -4.75 1.81 -21.52
C THR A 220 -3.51 1.61 -22.39
N PRO A 221 -3.26 2.43 -23.42
CA PRO A 221 -2.09 2.24 -24.25
C PRO A 221 -0.78 2.17 -23.44
N SER A 222 0.08 1.17 -23.68
CA SER A 222 -0.01 0.16 -24.75
C SER A 222 -0.73 -1.15 -24.39
N HIS A 223 -1.03 -1.43 -23.12
CA HIS A 223 -1.59 -2.72 -22.68
C HIS A 223 -2.24 -2.68 -21.28
N ALA A 224 -2.96 -3.75 -20.91
CA ALA A 224 -3.45 -4.01 -19.56
C ALA A 224 -2.35 -3.83 -18.50
N ARG A 225 -2.63 -3.05 -17.45
CA ARG A 225 -1.66 -2.78 -16.39
C ARG A 225 -2.30 -2.65 -15.01
N ARG A 226 -1.44 -2.65 -13.99
CA ARG A 226 -1.78 -2.14 -12.65
C ARG A 226 -0.91 -0.93 -12.34
N GLN A 227 -1.49 0.13 -11.79
CA GLN A 227 -0.74 1.34 -11.46
C GLN A 227 -1.26 2.00 -10.18
N SER A 228 -0.34 2.50 -9.36
CA SER A 228 -0.70 3.39 -8.26
C SER A 228 -1.17 4.74 -8.83
N THR A 229 -2.40 5.10 -8.51
CA THR A 229 -3.14 6.19 -9.17
C THR A 229 -3.78 7.09 -8.10
N PRO A 230 -3.68 8.42 -8.22
CA PRO A 230 -4.33 9.34 -7.29
C PRO A 230 -5.84 9.22 -7.42
N TYR A 231 -6.56 9.36 -6.30
CA TYR A 231 -8.01 9.40 -6.33
C TYR A 231 -8.53 10.76 -6.82
N ALA A 232 -9.48 10.82 -7.75
CA ALA A 232 -10.16 9.69 -8.40
C ALA A 232 -9.42 9.18 -9.64
N TYR A 233 -8.73 10.06 -10.36
CA TYR A 233 -7.80 9.72 -11.44
C TYR A 233 -6.86 10.91 -11.70
N TRP A 234 -5.86 10.77 -12.58
CA TRP A 234 -4.87 11.82 -12.86
C TRP A 234 -5.49 13.08 -13.49
N SER A 235 -6.35 12.88 -14.50
CA SER A 235 -7.14 13.93 -15.13
C SER A 235 -8.62 13.75 -14.84
N HIS A 236 -9.40 14.82 -15.00
CA HIS A 236 -10.86 14.80 -14.86
C HIS A 236 -11.37 14.18 -13.54
N SER A 237 -10.55 14.23 -12.48
CA SER A 237 -10.81 13.55 -11.19
C SER A 237 -12.22 13.84 -10.64
N ASP A 238 -12.70 15.07 -10.73
CA ASP A 238 -14.01 15.47 -10.22
C ASP A 238 -15.19 14.83 -10.96
N ASN A 239 -14.94 14.23 -12.14
CA ASN A 239 -15.97 13.60 -12.98
C ASN A 239 -16.00 12.07 -12.85
N TYR A 240 -15.04 11.47 -12.15
CA TYR A 240 -15.06 10.03 -11.90
C TYR A 240 -16.03 9.69 -10.77
N VAL A 241 -16.95 8.78 -11.07
CA VAL A 241 -17.97 8.34 -10.12
C VAL A 241 -17.73 6.87 -9.76
N PRO A 242 -17.68 6.51 -8.46
CA PRO A 242 -17.57 5.12 -8.04
C PRO A 242 -18.84 4.32 -8.32
N TYR A 243 -18.70 3.11 -8.86
CA TYR A 243 -19.79 2.15 -9.04
C TYR A 243 -19.43 0.76 -8.54
N ARG A 244 -20.38 0.12 -7.85
CA ARG A 244 -20.34 -1.29 -7.46
C ARG A 244 -21.14 -2.14 -8.41
N TYR A 245 -20.61 -3.29 -8.80
CA TYR A 245 -21.32 -4.19 -9.71
C TYR A 245 -22.58 -4.80 -9.06
N LYS A 246 -23.73 -4.68 -9.74
CA LYS A 246 -25.03 -5.19 -9.25
C LYS A 246 -25.13 -6.71 -9.20
N GLY A 247 -24.29 -7.43 -9.97
CA GLY A 247 -24.26 -8.89 -10.01
C GLY A 247 -23.42 -9.54 -8.91
N LEU A 248 -22.91 -8.79 -7.93
CA LEU A 248 -22.13 -9.35 -6.83
C LEU A 248 -23.00 -10.26 -5.95
N THR A 249 -22.62 -11.54 -5.84
CA THR A 249 -23.16 -12.46 -4.83
C THR A 249 -22.08 -12.87 -3.85
N GLY A 250 -22.49 -13.23 -2.63
CA GLY A 250 -21.56 -13.69 -1.61
C GLY A 250 -20.84 -12.54 -0.92
N GLY A 251 -21.61 -11.82 -0.09
CA GLY A 251 -21.07 -11.19 1.11
C GLY A 251 -20.81 -12.18 2.26
N THR A 252 -20.96 -13.50 2.08
CA THR A 252 -20.68 -14.55 3.08
C THR A 252 -20.41 -15.91 2.44
N ASP A 253 -19.18 -16.38 2.63
CA ASP A 253 -18.79 -17.74 3.03
C ASP A 253 -19.07 -18.91 2.08
N GLY A 254 -18.00 -19.43 1.48
CA GLY A 254 -17.95 -20.82 1.05
C GLY A 254 -17.94 -21.74 2.27
N VAL A 255 -19.09 -22.32 2.58
CA VAL A 255 -19.22 -23.54 3.39
C VAL A 255 -20.18 -24.45 2.65
N THR A 256 -19.67 -25.62 2.26
CA THR A 256 -20.43 -26.75 1.71
C THR A 256 -21.59 -27.15 2.64
N PRO A 257 -22.77 -27.49 2.10
CA PRO A 257 -23.94 -27.82 2.89
C PRO A 257 -23.85 -29.24 3.47
N VAL A 258 -24.08 -29.37 4.78
CA VAL A 258 -24.55 -30.61 5.38
C VAL A 258 -25.84 -30.29 6.12
N THR A 259 -26.97 -30.73 5.57
CA THR A 259 -28.30 -30.77 6.20
C THR A 259 -28.29 -31.80 7.35
N PRO A 260 -29.12 -31.68 8.42
CA PRO A 260 -30.57 -31.83 8.28
C PRO A 260 -31.48 -30.95 9.17
N ALA A 261 -32.70 -30.75 8.64
CA ALA A 261 -34.01 -30.65 9.31
C ALA A 261 -34.44 -29.39 10.12
N THR A 262 -35.33 -28.62 9.49
CA THR A 262 -36.38 -27.75 10.06
C THR A 262 -37.59 -28.59 10.58
N PRO A 263 -38.69 -28.02 11.14
CA PRO A 263 -38.94 -26.65 11.63
C PRO A 263 -39.75 -26.55 12.97
N VAL A 264 -39.73 -25.39 13.63
CA VAL A 264 -40.95 -24.70 14.11
C VAL A 264 -40.66 -23.24 14.49
N THR A 265 -41.40 -22.31 13.88
CA THR A 265 -41.60 -20.88 14.22
C THR A 265 -43.13 -20.69 14.44
N PRO A 266 -43.70 -19.53 14.87
CA PRO A 266 -43.16 -18.19 15.22
C PRO A 266 -43.70 -17.69 16.60
N ALA A 267 -43.45 -16.51 17.17
CA ALA A 267 -43.20 -15.17 16.65
C ALA A 267 -42.54 -14.29 17.74
N GLY A 268 -41.68 -13.36 17.34
CA GLY A 268 -41.11 -12.35 18.23
C GLY A 268 -40.14 -11.45 17.46
N THR A 269 -40.61 -10.27 17.11
CA THR A 269 -39.93 -9.20 16.38
C THR A 269 -38.47 -9.01 16.83
N VAL A 270 -37.51 -9.21 15.91
CA VAL A 270 -36.12 -8.77 16.09
C VAL A 270 -35.68 -7.89 14.93
N THR A 271 -35.49 -6.62 15.26
CA THR A 271 -34.78 -5.60 14.50
C THR A 271 -33.46 -6.18 13.98
N ALA A 272 -33.20 -6.06 12.67
CA ALA A 272 -32.01 -6.58 12.02
C ALA A 272 -30.72 -5.91 12.57
N LYS A 273 -30.15 -6.51 13.61
CA LYS A 273 -28.86 -6.15 14.20
C LYS A 273 -27.79 -6.92 13.42
N THR A 274 -26.87 -6.23 12.75
CA THR A 274 -25.69 -6.85 12.13
C THR A 274 -24.87 -7.56 13.21
N GLY A 275 -25.08 -8.86 13.38
CA GLY A 275 -24.62 -9.65 14.52
C GLY A 275 -23.11 -9.80 14.59
N TYR A 276 -22.60 -9.91 15.82
CA TYR A 276 -21.24 -10.33 16.09
C TYR A 276 -20.98 -11.72 15.46
N PRO A 277 -19.90 -11.89 14.66
CA PRO A 277 -19.67 -13.13 13.89
C PRO A 277 -19.34 -14.35 14.75
N GLY A 278 -18.93 -14.16 16.01
CA GLY A 278 -18.53 -15.23 16.92
C GLY A 278 -17.04 -15.20 17.25
N ALA A 279 -16.67 -15.74 18.41
CA ALA A 279 -15.30 -15.67 18.93
C ALA A 279 -14.29 -16.46 18.07
N SER A 280 -14.72 -17.53 17.40
CA SER A 280 -13.89 -18.35 16.53
C SER A 280 -13.34 -17.62 15.29
N TYR A 281 -13.90 -16.45 14.95
CA TYR A 281 -13.42 -15.63 13.84
C TYR A 281 -12.21 -14.76 14.21
N PHE A 282 -11.81 -14.75 15.48
CA PHE A 282 -10.72 -13.94 16.01
C PHE A 282 -9.77 -14.80 16.84
N GLY A 283 -8.50 -14.41 16.89
CA GLY A 283 -7.46 -15.16 17.60
C GLY A 283 -6.47 -15.88 16.68
N PRO A 284 -5.44 -16.51 17.26
CA PRO A 284 -4.35 -17.12 16.50
C PRO A 284 -4.83 -18.07 15.40
N GLY A 285 -4.30 -17.90 14.19
CA GLY A 285 -4.66 -18.72 13.02
C GLY A 285 -5.93 -18.29 12.28
N ALA A 286 -6.70 -17.33 12.80
CA ALA A 286 -7.84 -16.79 12.08
C ALA A 286 -7.40 -15.99 10.86
N SER A 287 -7.95 -16.32 9.69
CA SER A 287 -7.76 -15.55 8.46
C SER A 287 -9.10 -15.38 7.76
N ASN A 288 -9.74 -14.22 7.93
CA ASN A 288 -11.07 -13.97 7.39
C ASN A 288 -11.37 -12.46 7.33
N LYS A 289 -12.46 -12.11 6.63
CA LYS A 289 -12.90 -10.71 6.45
C LYS A 289 -13.24 -9.98 7.75
N TYR A 290 -13.61 -10.71 8.81
CA TYR A 290 -14.00 -10.09 10.08
C TYR A 290 -12.79 -9.57 10.84
N VAL A 291 -11.62 -10.20 10.70
CA VAL A 291 -10.34 -9.66 11.23
C VAL A 291 -10.03 -8.30 10.59
N THR A 292 -10.10 -8.20 9.26
CA THR A 292 -9.88 -6.92 8.57
C THR A 292 -10.91 -5.89 9.01
N ARG A 293 -12.19 -6.27 9.08
CA ARG A 293 -13.27 -5.37 9.52
C ARG A 293 -13.05 -4.89 10.95
N LEU A 294 -12.66 -5.76 11.86
CA LEU A 294 -12.31 -5.41 13.23
C LEU A 294 -11.17 -4.39 13.25
N GLY A 295 -10.06 -4.70 12.57
CA GLY A 295 -8.89 -3.83 12.53
C GLY A 295 -9.20 -2.46 11.93
N THR A 296 -10.01 -2.38 10.87
CA THR A 296 -10.47 -1.11 10.30
C THR A 296 -11.30 -0.30 11.30
N MET A 297 -12.23 -0.95 12.01
CA MET A 297 -13.01 -0.28 13.07
C MET A 297 -12.10 0.21 14.19
N LEU A 298 -11.12 -0.59 14.62
CA LEU A 298 -10.15 -0.20 15.66
C LEU A 298 -9.27 0.97 15.23
N VAL A 299 -8.78 0.99 13.99
CA VAL A 299 -8.01 2.12 13.44
C VAL A 299 -8.86 3.39 13.42
N ALA A 300 -10.13 3.31 13.02
CA ALA A 300 -11.06 4.42 13.09
C ALA A 300 -11.28 4.93 14.54
N ARG A 301 -11.09 4.06 15.53
CA ARG A 301 -11.11 4.39 16.97
C ARG A 301 -9.75 4.80 17.53
N GLY A 302 -8.73 5.03 16.70
CA GLY A 302 -7.41 5.49 17.13
C GLY A 302 -6.36 4.39 17.31
N ALA A 303 -6.63 3.14 16.89
CA ALA A 303 -5.65 2.06 16.98
C ALA A 303 -4.57 2.07 15.89
N GLY A 304 -4.50 3.10 15.04
CA GLY A 304 -3.58 3.13 13.89
C GLY A 304 -2.11 2.84 14.24
N ALA A 305 -1.65 3.28 15.42
CA ALA A 305 -0.27 3.06 15.87
C ALA A 305 0.09 1.58 16.12
N TYR A 306 -0.90 0.69 16.27
CA TYR A 306 -0.65 -0.74 16.46
C TYR A 306 -0.35 -1.49 15.15
N TYR A 307 -0.66 -0.88 14.00
CA TYR A 307 -0.55 -1.49 12.69
C TYR A 307 0.60 -0.88 11.88
N THR A 308 1.59 -1.69 11.51
CA THR A 308 2.73 -1.24 10.68
C THR A 308 2.33 -1.06 9.21
N SER A 309 1.47 -1.95 8.70
CA SER A 309 1.02 -1.95 7.30
C SER A 309 -0.50 -1.79 7.16
N GLY A 310 -1.20 -1.46 8.26
CA GLY A 310 -2.66 -1.45 8.34
C GLY A 310 -3.27 -2.82 8.69
N PRO A 311 -4.59 -2.86 8.92
CA PRO A 311 -5.30 -4.08 9.27
C PRO A 311 -5.43 -5.02 8.06
N GLY A 312 -5.18 -6.31 8.27
CA GLY A 312 -5.21 -7.34 7.24
C GLY A 312 -6.24 -8.44 7.52
N PRO A 313 -6.38 -9.44 6.64
CA PRO A 313 -7.31 -10.56 6.85
C PRO A 313 -6.79 -11.60 7.86
N VAL A 314 -5.47 -11.63 8.09
CA VAL A 314 -4.83 -12.56 9.00
C VAL A 314 -4.73 -11.93 10.40
N TRP A 315 -5.27 -12.62 11.39
CA TRP A 315 -5.19 -12.20 12.78
C TRP A 315 -3.74 -12.18 13.24
N SER A 316 -3.34 -11.04 13.79
CA SER A 316 -1.98 -10.81 14.26
C SER A 316 -1.96 -10.27 15.69
N ASP A 317 -0.75 -10.22 16.24
CA ASP A 317 -0.49 -9.55 17.51
C ASP A 317 -0.86 -8.06 17.50
N ALA A 318 -0.87 -7.42 16.32
CA ALA A 318 -1.35 -6.04 16.18
C ALA A 318 -2.85 -5.95 16.47
N ASP A 319 -3.65 -6.89 15.95
CA ASP A 319 -5.10 -6.94 16.16
C ASP A 319 -5.45 -7.20 17.63
N ARG A 320 -4.73 -8.13 18.28
CA ARG A 320 -4.90 -8.38 19.72
C ARG A 320 -4.61 -7.14 20.55
N ARG A 321 -3.47 -6.47 20.32
CA ARG A 321 -3.08 -5.27 21.07
C ARG A 321 -4.00 -4.07 20.80
N ALA A 322 -4.41 -3.89 19.55
CA ALA A 322 -5.37 -2.86 19.16
C ALA A 322 -6.73 -3.07 19.83
N THR A 323 -7.22 -4.32 19.85
CA THR A 323 -8.46 -4.70 20.52
C THR A 323 -8.37 -4.47 22.03
N GLN A 324 -7.26 -4.90 22.65
CA GLN A 324 -7.02 -4.70 24.07
C GLN A 324 -6.97 -3.22 24.43
N ALA A 325 -6.29 -2.39 23.63
CA ALA A 325 -6.25 -0.95 23.84
C ALA A 325 -7.64 -0.31 23.77
N PHE A 326 -8.50 -0.78 22.87
CA PHE A 326 -9.88 -0.31 22.76
C PHE A 326 -10.73 -0.72 23.98
N GLN A 327 -10.58 -1.96 24.46
CA GLN A 327 -11.26 -2.45 25.66
C GLN A 327 -10.82 -1.67 26.91
N LEU A 328 -9.51 -1.47 27.09
CA LEU A 328 -8.95 -0.64 28.16
C LEU A 328 -9.47 0.81 28.08
N ALA A 329 -9.64 1.36 26.87
CA ALA A 329 -10.21 2.70 26.69
C ALA A 329 -11.66 2.79 27.19
N GLN A 330 -12.42 1.69 27.21
CA GLN A 330 -13.75 1.65 27.83
C GLN A 330 -13.72 1.66 29.37
N GLY A 331 -12.53 1.47 29.96
CA GLY A 331 -12.35 1.26 31.40
C GLY A 331 -12.49 -0.22 31.81
N TRP A 332 -12.49 -1.14 30.86
CA TRP A 332 -12.53 -2.58 31.14
C TRP A 332 -11.15 -3.08 31.61
N THR A 333 -11.13 -4.09 32.46
CA THR A 333 -9.91 -4.63 33.06
C THR A 333 -9.99 -6.14 33.24
N GLY A 334 -8.85 -6.81 33.38
CA GLY A 334 -8.83 -8.26 33.60
C GLY A 334 -9.35 -9.04 32.39
N ALA A 335 -10.26 -9.99 32.62
CA ALA A 335 -10.83 -10.84 31.57
C ALA A 335 -11.63 -10.05 30.51
N ASP A 336 -12.13 -8.87 30.86
CA ASP A 336 -12.89 -8.01 29.93
C ASP A 336 -11.99 -7.16 29.00
N ALA A 337 -10.67 -7.16 29.24
CA ALA A 337 -9.65 -6.50 28.41
C ALA A 337 -8.57 -7.49 27.96
N ASP A 338 -9.01 -8.63 27.46
CA ASP A 338 -8.20 -9.78 27.03
C ASP A 338 -7.58 -9.63 25.64
N GLY A 339 -7.98 -8.61 24.88
CA GLY A 339 -7.55 -8.39 23.49
C GLY A 339 -8.26 -9.28 22.47
N LEU A 340 -9.34 -9.97 22.85
CA LEU A 340 -10.21 -10.70 21.94
C LEU A 340 -11.57 -10.01 21.86
N PRO A 341 -12.08 -9.71 20.65
CA PRO A 341 -13.32 -8.95 20.53
C PRO A 341 -14.52 -9.82 20.87
N GLY A 342 -15.12 -9.65 22.05
CA GLY A 342 -16.42 -10.26 22.38
C GLY A 342 -17.63 -9.50 21.78
N PRO A 343 -18.87 -9.99 22.00
CA PRO A 343 -20.10 -9.35 21.50
C PRO A 343 -20.21 -7.87 21.88
N ALA A 344 -19.86 -7.51 23.11
CA ALA A 344 -19.89 -6.13 23.59
C ALA A 344 -18.82 -5.25 22.90
N THR A 345 -17.61 -5.78 22.68
CA THR A 345 -16.55 -5.08 21.94
C THR A 345 -17.01 -4.79 20.51
N TRP A 346 -17.57 -5.81 19.86
CA TRP A 346 -18.06 -5.71 18.49
C TRP A 346 -19.23 -4.74 18.36
N GLU A 347 -20.19 -4.76 19.29
CA GLU A 347 -21.31 -3.83 19.30
C GLU A 347 -20.84 -2.38 19.42
N LEU A 348 -19.92 -2.08 20.34
CA LEU A 348 -19.35 -0.74 20.46
C LEU A 348 -18.65 -0.32 19.17
N LEU A 349 -17.87 -1.20 18.54
CA LEU A 349 -17.15 -0.93 17.30
C LEU A 349 -18.08 -0.71 16.09
N VAL A 350 -19.11 -1.54 15.93
CA VAL A 350 -20.08 -1.42 14.83
C VAL A 350 -20.99 -0.21 14.98
N THR A 351 -21.41 0.11 16.21
CA THR A 351 -22.38 1.20 16.45
C THR A 351 -21.76 2.59 16.55
N GLY A 352 -20.43 2.71 16.47
CA GLY A 352 -19.77 4.00 16.72
C GLY A 352 -19.63 4.37 18.20
N LYS A 353 -20.18 3.57 19.13
CA LYS A 353 -20.29 3.90 20.55
C LYS A 353 -19.03 3.55 21.34
N GLY A 354 -18.92 4.12 22.55
CA GLY A 354 -17.77 3.91 23.44
C GLY A 354 -16.68 4.97 23.26
N ARG A 355 -15.59 4.82 24.01
CA ARG A 355 -14.43 5.73 23.99
C ARG A 355 -13.44 5.34 22.90
N ASN A 356 -12.78 6.32 22.30
CA ASN A 356 -11.69 6.09 21.37
C ASN A 356 -10.39 5.81 22.13
N ILE A 357 -9.49 5.05 21.52
CA ILE A 357 -8.14 4.82 22.04
C ILE A 357 -7.40 6.16 22.03
N GLY A 358 -6.90 6.58 23.19
CA GLY A 358 -6.29 7.89 23.38
C GLY A 358 -7.28 9.05 23.58
N GLY A 359 -8.59 8.76 23.57
CA GLY A 359 -9.64 9.71 23.93
C GLY A 359 -9.86 9.74 25.44
N ALA A 360 -9.15 10.62 26.14
CA ALA A 360 -9.62 11.07 27.45
C ALA A 360 -10.96 11.79 27.25
N ALA A 361 -11.94 11.50 28.11
CA ALA A 361 -13.25 12.11 28.12
C ALA A 361 -13.14 13.64 28.09
N VAL A 362 -13.84 14.28 27.14
CA VAL A 362 -14.22 15.69 27.28
C VAL A 362 -15.34 15.78 28.32
N GLY A 363 -14.95 15.60 29.58
CA GLY A 363 -15.61 16.22 30.73
C GLY A 363 -15.08 17.65 30.86
N ALA A 364 -15.98 18.54 31.25
CA ALA A 364 -15.78 19.99 31.30
C ALA A 364 -14.43 20.47 31.88
N ALA A 365 -13.92 21.53 31.24
CA ALA A 365 -13.01 22.56 31.74
C ALA A 365 -12.01 22.19 32.86
N GLY A 366 -10.75 21.99 32.48
CA GLY A 366 -9.58 22.10 33.35
C GLY A 366 -8.29 22.17 32.51
N PRO A 367 -7.29 22.99 32.87
CA PRO A 367 -6.12 23.26 32.01
C PRO A 367 -5.24 22.02 31.83
N PRO A 368 -4.60 21.82 30.66
CA PRO A 368 -3.83 20.61 30.41
C PRO A 368 -2.53 20.62 31.21
N ALA A 369 -2.37 19.65 32.12
CA ALA A 369 -1.09 19.31 32.73
C ALA A 369 -0.34 18.26 31.88
N PRO A 370 1.00 18.23 31.91
CA PRO A 370 1.83 17.85 30.78
C PRO A 370 2.09 16.34 30.68
N ALA A 371 2.26 15.84 29.44
CA ALA A 371 2.90 14.55 29.21
C ALA A 371 4.40 14.65 29.57
N SER A 372 4.92 13.57 30.13
CA SER A 372 6.23 13.41 30.76
C SER A 372 7.39 14.22 30.11
N HIS A 373 8.16 14.89 30.97
CA HIS A 373 9.36 15.69 30.69
C HIS A 373 9.19 17.17 30.29
N GLY A 374 8.04 17.81 30.57
CA GLY A 374 7.89 19.28 30.43
C GLY A 374 7.81 19.78 28.98
N VAL A 375 7.68 18.86 28.01
CA VAL A 375 7.58 19.16 26.58
C VAL A 375 6.13 19.07 26.13
N PRO A 376 5.56 20.08 25.43
CA PRO A 376 4.25 19.98 24.82
C PRO A 376 4.15 18.77 23.88
N GLY A 377 3.02 18.07 23.87
CA GLY A 377 2.80 16.92 23.00
C GLY A 377 2.93 17.28 21.52
N TYR A 378 3.55 16.40 20.72
CA TYR A 378 3.73 16.64 19.30
C TYR A 378 2.36 16.68 18.57
N PRO A 379 2.01 17.79 17.90
CA PRO A 379 0.65 17.99 17.37
C PRO A 379 0.39 17.28 16.04
N GLY A 380 1.35 16.51 15.52
CA GLY A 380 1.23 15.70 14.31
C GLY A 380 1.82 16.35 13.06
N ARG A 381 2.29 15.50 12.12
CA ARG A 381 2.99 15.94 10.89
C ARG A 381 2.11 16.78 9.96
N ALA A 382 0.79 16.62 10.01
CA ALA A 382 -0.14 17.40 9.21
C ALA A 382 -0.09 18.91 9.52
N MET A 383 0.34 19.29 10.72
CA MET A 383 0.42 20.70 11.14
C MET A 383 1.60 21.46 10.48
N PHE A 384 2.56 20.75 9.87
CA PHE A 384 3.81 21.32 9.35
C PHE A 384 3.99 20.96 7.87
N ARG A 385 3.00 21.31 7.04
CA ARG A 385 3.01 21.06 5.58
C ARG A 385 2.80 22.36 4.80
N PRO A 386 3.27 22.47 3.55
CA PRO A 386 3.00 23.62 2.69
C PRO A 386 1.50 23.98 2.69
N GLY A 387 1.18 25.25 2.98
CA GLY A 387 -0.20 25.73 3.07
C GLY A 387 -0.87 25.58 4.45
N ALA A 388 -0.28 24.83 5.39
CA ALA A 388 -0.80 24.72 6.76
C ALA A 388 -0.70 26.07 7.48
N THR A 389 -1.79 26.49 8.12
CA THR A 389 -1.81 27.68 8.98
C THR A 389 -2.38 27.31 10.33
N ASN A 390 -1.58 27.37 11.40
CA ASN A 390 -2.01 27.00 12.75
C ASN A 390 -1.06 27.54 13.83
N LYS A 391 -1.50 27.50 15.09
CA LYS A 391 -0.71 27.98 16.24
C LYS A 391 0.60 27.21 16.46
N TYR A 392 0.67 25.95 16.04
CA TYR A 392 1.83 25.09 16.28
C TYR A 392 3.02 25.46 15.39
N VAL A 393 2.77 25.96 14.17
CA VAL A 393 3.82 26.54 13.31
C VAL A 393 4.49 27.72 14.00
N THR A 394 3.70 28.65 14.56
CA THR A 394 4.23 29.80 15.30
C THR A 394 5.01 29.35 16.55
N GLN A 395 4.52 28.35 17.28
CA GLN A 395 5.21 27.81 18.45
C GLN A 395 6.55 27.17 18.06
N LEU A 396 6.57 26.36 17.00
CA LEU A 396 7.78 25.75 16.45
C LEU A 396 8.79 26.83 16.05
N GLY A 397 8.36 27.82 15.27
CA GLY A 397 9.22 28.90 14.79
C GLY A 397 9.81 29.74 15.91
N LYS A 398 9.02 30.04 16.96
CA LYS A 398 9.53 30.70 18.17
C LYS A 398 10.61 29.86 18.88
N GLN A 399 10.44 28.54 18.97
CA GLN A 399 11.45 27.67 19.59
C GLN A 399 12.71 27.54 18.74
N LEU A 400 12.58 27.48 17.42
CA LEU A 400 13.72 27.50 16.51
C LEU A 400 14.55 28.77 16.71
N VAL A 401 13.90 29.95 16.75
CA VAL A 401 14.57 31.22 17.04
C VAL A 401 15.24 31.19 18.42
N LYS A 402 14.54 30.72 19.47
CA LYS A 402 15.08 30.62 20.83
C LYS A 402 16.33 29.74 20.91
N LYS A 403 16.40 28.65 20.14
CA LYS A 403 17.56 27.76 20.07
C LYS A 403 18.63 28.20 19.06
N GLY A 404 18.49 29.38 18.44
CA GLY A 404 19.48 29.94 17.51
C GLY A 404 19.31 29.51 16.04
N PHE A 405 18.23 28.82 15.70
CA PHE A 405 17.92 28.33 14.35
C PHE A 405 16.90 29.22 13.62
N GLY A 406 16.99 30.53 13.77
CA GLY A 406 16.06 31.50 13.17
C GLY A 406 16.54 32.16 11.87
N ARG A 407 17.72 31.78 11.34
CA ARG A 407 18.43 32.53 10.30
C ARG A 407 17.66 32.76 9.00
N TYR A 408 16.71 31.88 8.68
CA TYR A 408 15.92 31.98 7.46
C TYR A 408 14.63 32.80 7.62
N TYR A 409 14.32 33.29 8.82
CA TYR A 409 13.21 34.22 9.03
C TYR A 409 13.64 35.66 8.73
N THR A 410 12.96 36.31 7.80
CA THR A 410 13.19 37.73 7.45
C THR A 410 12.35 38.69 8.30
N THR A 411 11.11 38.30 8.62
CA THR A 411 10.16 39.08 9.44
C THR A 411 9.80 38.41 10.76
N GLY A 412 10.42 37.27 11.08
CA GLY A 412 10.12 36.43 12.25
C GLY A 412 9.13 35.29 11.97
N PRO A 413 8.90 34.38 12.95
CA PRO A 413 8.06 33.21 12.77
C PRO A 413 6.56 33.54 12.76
N GLY A 414 5.84 33.07 11.74
CA GLY A 414 4.40 33.26 11.55
C GLY A 414 3.55 32.01 11.80
N PRO A 415 2.22 32.07 11.62
CA PRO A 415 1.32 30.91 11.75
C PRO A 415 1.25 30.04 10.50
N ARG A 416 1.75 30.52 9.37
CA ARG A 416 1.72 29.83 8.08
C ARG A 416 3.04 29.09 7.87
N TRP A 417 2.97 27.79 7.66
CA TRP A 417 4.13 26.97 7.33
C TRP A 417 4.65 27.33 5.94
N GLY A 418 5.93 27.69 5.87
CA GLY A 418 6.60 28.02 4.62
C GLY A 418 8.03 27.49 4.55
N GLU A 419 8.69 27.82 3.44
CA GLU A 419 10.08 27.43 3.18
C GLU A 419 11.07 27.93 4.26
N PRO A 420 10.91 29.15 4.84
CA PRO A 420 11.71 29.56 6.01
C PRO A 420 11.64 28.58 7.19
N ASP A 421 10.45 28.09 7.54
CA ASP A 421 10.28 27.11 8.63
C ASP A 421 10.98 25.81 8.31
N ARG A 422 10.76 25.28 7.10
CA ARG A 422 11.37 24.03 6.64
C ARG A 422 12.90 24.10 6.70
N ARG A 423 13.49 25.19 6.21
CA ARG A 423 14.95 25.41 6.19
C ARG A 423 15.54 25.58 7.60
N ASN A 424 14.82 26.25 8.50
CA ASN A 424 15.22 26.40 9.90
C ASN A 424 15.15 25.05 10.65
N VAL A 425 14.10 24.25 10.43
CA VAL A 425 13.99 22.88 10.97
C VAL A 425 15.10 22.00 10.42
N GLU A 426 15.38 22.07 9.12
CA GLU A 426 16.46 21.30 8.48
C GLU A 426 17.83 21.65 9.09
N ALA A 427 18.08 22.93 9.36
CA ALA A 427 19.30 23.37 10.03
C ALA A 427 19.38 22.83 11.48
N PHE A 428 18.27 22.85 12.22
CA PHE A 428 18.19 22.26 13.55
C PHE A 428 18.49 20.75 13.51
N GLN A 429 17.82 20.01 12.63
CA GLN A 429 18.02 18.57 12.44
C GLN A 429 19.48 18.22 12.10
N ARG A 430 20.12 18.99 11.22
CA ARG A 430 21.55 18.81 10.90
C ARG A 430 22.46 19.06 12.11
N ALA A 431 22.14 20.06 12.93
CA ALA A 431 22.86 20.36 14.17
C ALA A 431 22.66 19.26 15.23
N GLN A 432 21.54 18.53 15.19
CA GLN A 432 21.31 17.32 16.00
C GLN A 432 22.05 16.08 15.48
N GLY A 433 22.91 16.23 14.46
CA GLY A 433 23.69 15.14 13.88
C GLY A 433 22.99 14.37 12.77
N TRP A 434 21.76 14.75 12.39
CA TRP A 434 21.03 14.04 11.33
C TRP A 434 21.63 14.36 9.94
N ARG A 435 21.62 13.38 9.04
CA ARG A 435 22.22 13.45 7.70
C ARG A 435 21.28 12.83 6.66
N GLY A 436 21.39 13.25 5.41
CA GLY A 436 20.54 12.76 4.32
C GLY A 436 19.06 13.02 4.57
N GLY A 437 18.19 12.06 4.21
CA GLY A 437 16.73 12.16 4.34
C GLY A 437 16.20 12.25 5.78
N ALA A 438 17.03 12.08 6.80
CA ALA A 438 16.64 12.32 8.20
C ALA A 438 16.63 13.82 8.56
N ALA A 439 17.35 14.66 7.81
CA ALA A 439 17.29 16.12 7.91
C ALA A 439 16.48 16.69 6.73
N ASP A 440 15.19 16.34 6.68
CA ASP A 440 14.25 16.69 5.60
C ASP A 440 13.63 18.08 5.77
N GLY A 441 13.80 18.71 6.94
CA GLY A 441 13.17 19.97 7.30
C GLY A 441 11.71 19.86 7.74
N TYR A 442 11.20 18.65 7.96
CA TYR A 442 9.86 18.41 8.48
C TYR A 442 9.94 17.90 9.92
N PRO A 443 9.33 18.59 10.90
CA PRO A 443 9.42 18.16 12.28
C PRO A 443 8.67 16.83 12.45
N GLY A 444 9.34 15.84 13.03
CA GLY A 444 8.71 14.62 13.55
C GLY A 444 8.58 14.68 15.08
N PRO A 445 8.04 13.62 15.72
CA PRO A 445 7.93 13.53 17.18
C PRO A 445 9.27 13.76 17.88
N GLU A 446 10.36 13.22 17.32
CA GLU A 446 11.70 13.38 17.88
C GLU A 446 12.27 14.79 17.68
N THR A 447 12.01 15.41 16.52
CA THR A 447 12.38 16.81 16.28
C THR A 447 11.67 17.72 17.27
N TRP A 448 10.38 17.49 17.47
CA TRP A 448 9.56 18.25 18.41
C TRP A 448 10.02 18.07 19.85
N ARG A 449 10.31 16.82 20.26
CA ARG A 449 10.84 16.53 21.60
C ARG A 449 12.12 17.32 21.88
N ARG A 450 13.11 17.26 20.98
CA ARG A 450 14.40 17.95 21.15
C ARG A 450 14.32 19.46 21.02
N LEU A 451 13.36 19.95 20.23
CA LEU A 451 13.16 21.37 20.04
C LEU A 451 12.45 22.02 21.24
N PHE A 452 11.62 21.27 21.96
CA PHE A 452 10.85 21.76 23.09
C PHE A 452 11.36 21.30 24.47
N SER A 453 12.34 20.38 24.52
CA SER A 453 13.21 20.17 25.69
C SER A 453 14.21 21.29 25.82
#